data_AF-A0A916MPF8-F1
#
_entry.id   AF-A0A916MPF8-F1
#
_cell.length_a   1.000
_cell.length_b   1.000
_cell.length_c   1.000
_cell.angle_alpha   90.00
_cell.angle_beta   90.00
_cell.angle_gamma   90.00
#
_symmetry.space_group_name_H-M   'P 1'
#
loop_
_entity.id
_entity.type
_entity.pdbx_description
1 polymer ?
#
loop_
_entity_poly.entity_id
_entity_poly.type
_entity_poly.pdbx_seq_one_letter_code
_entity_poly.pdbx_strand_id
1 'polypeptide(L)'
;PSEALHSTEEEPEDAVILNERNALIQRLLNDLPPDYRAAVVLHYWYDYSYMEIAEILKTTESAVKSRLFRARQALANKVAVQPGVRQLIGEQEEE
;
A
#
# COMPACT_ATOMS: atom_id res chain seq x y z
N PRO A 1 42.76 18.75 9.37
CA PRO A 1 41.84 17.68 9.80
C PRO A 1 40.42 18.04 9.36
N SER A 2 40.03 17.46 8.22
CA SER A 2 38.82 17.79 7.47
C SER A 2 37.54 17.50 8.23
N GLU A 3 36.57 18.38 8.02
CA GLU A 3 35.25 18.48 8.63
C GLU A 3 34.49 17.16 8.75
N ALA A 4 33.88 16.99 9.92
CA ALA A 4 32.81 16.06 10.16
C ALA A 4 31.58 16.50 9.34
N LEU A 5 31.35 15.85 8.20
CA LEU A 5 30.05 15.87 7.53
C LEU A 5 29.33 14.57 7.89
N HIS A 6 28.77 14.54 9.09
CA HIS A 6 27.65 13.65 9.38
C HIS A 6 26.38 14.46 9.14
N SER A 7 25.91 14.45 7.90
CA SER A 7 24.61 15.00 7.54
C SER A 7 23.56 13.92 7.80
N THR A 8 22.97 13.94 8.99
CA THR A 8 21.76 13.17 9.30
C THR A 8 20.53 13.97 8.86
N GLU A 9 20.45 14.27 7.57
CA GLU A 9 19.26 14.83 6.94
C GLU A 9 18.98 13.92 5.74
N GLU A 10 17.79 13.31 5.74
CA GLU A 10 17.30 12.43 4.67
C GLU A 10 17.74 12.97 3.31
N GLU A 11 18.56 12.20 2.58
CA GLU A 11 19.12 12.68 1.33
C GLU A 11 17.96 13.04 0.39
N PRO A 12 18.02 14.17 -0.34
CA PRO A 12 16.90 14.65 -1.14
C PRO A 12 16.43 13.63 -2.18
N GLU A 13 17.29 12.69 -2.58
CA GLU A 13 16.97 11.53 -3.40
C GLU A 13 16.04 10.52 -2.70
N ASP A 14 16.29 10.19 -1.43
CA ASP A 14 15.44 9.30 -0.63
C ASP A 14 14.05 9.89 -0.42
N ALA A 15 13.97 11.20 -0.17
CA ALA A 15 12.70 11.91 -0.02
C ALA A 15 11.89 11.91 -1.34
N VAL A 16 12.55 12.04 -2.49
CA VAL A 16 11.90 11.97 -3.80
C VAL A 16 11.37 10.55 -4.07
N ILE A 17 12.18 9.51 -3.84
CA ILE A 17 11.78 8.11 -4.02
C ILE A 17 10.58 7.76 -3.12
N LEU A 18 10.62 8.19 -1.85
CA LEU A 18 9.52 7.97 -0.92
C LEU A 18 8.23 8.65 -1.39
N ASN A 19 8.31 9.89 -1.87
CA ASN A 19 7.16 10.63 -2.35
C ASN A 19 6.56 9.98 -3.62
N GLU A 20 7.40 9.51 -4.54
CA GLU A 20 6.95 8.79 -5.74
C GLU A 20 6.26 7.47 -5.37
N ARG A 21 6.81 6.71 -4.41
CA ARG A 21 6.20 5.49 -3.89
C ARG A 21 4.84 5.76 -3.26
N ASN A 22 4.74 6.80 -2.43
CA ASN A 22 3.48 7.17 -1.78
C ASN A 22 2.43 7.61 -2.81
N ALA A 23 2.82 8.41 -3.80
CA ALA A 23 1.93 8.83 -4.89
C ALA A 23 1.43 7.63 -5.70
N LEU A 24 2.28 6.63 -5.92
CA LEU A 24 1.93 5.40 -6.61
C LEU A 24 0.93 4.56 -5.81
N ILE A 25 1.16 4.33 -4.53
CA ILE A 25 0.24 3.60 -3.65
C ILE A 25 -1.13 4.31 -3.63
N GLN A 26 -1.15 5.64 -3.52
CA GLN A 26 -2.38 6.43 -3.56
C GLN A 26 -3.13 6.27 -4.88
N ARG A 27 -2.44 6.28 -6.02
CA ARG A 27 -3.06 6.01 -7.34
C ARG A 27 -3.65 4.61 -7.43
N LEU A 28 -2.89 3.60 -7.00
CA LEU A 28 -3.34 2.21 -7.01
C LEU A 28 -4.58 1.99 -6.14
N LEU A 29 -4.62 2.60 -4.95
CA LEU A 29 -5.79 2.57 -4.07
C LEU A 29 -6.97 3.33 -4.66
N ASN A 30 -6.74 4.48 -5.31
CA ASN A 30 -7.81 5.28 -5.93
C ASN A 30 -8.49 4.59 -7.11
N ASP A 31 -7.79 3.69 -7.79
CA ASP A 31 -8.35 2.89 -8.85
C ASP A 31 -9.20 1.70 -8.37
N LEU A 32 -9.14 1.37 -7.07
CA LEU A 32 -10.00 0.34 -6.50
C LEU A 32 -11.43 0.86 -6.34
N PRO A 33 -12.44 -0.02 -6.52
CA PRO A 33 -13.80 0.27 -6.09
C PRO A 33 -13.82 0.74 -4.62
N PRO A 34 -14.68 1.71 -4.25
CA PRO A 34 -14.70 2.28 -2.90
C PRO A 34 -14.78 1.23 -1.78
N ASP A 35 -15.61 0.19 -1.96
CA ASP A 35 -15.76 -0.93 -1.03
C ASP A 35 -14.47 -1.73 -0.83
N TYR A 36 -13.67 -1.86 -1.88
CA TYR A 36 -12.42 -2.62 -1.86
C TYR A 36 -11.33 -1.80 -1.19
N ARG A 37 -11.22 -0.53 -1.56
CA ARG A 37 -10.31 0.43 -0.92
C ARG A 37 -10.59 0.52 0.57
N ALA A 38 -11.85 0.64 0.99
CA ALA A 38 -12.23 0.71 2.40
C ALA A 38 -11.79 -0.55 3.16
N ALA A 39 -12.04 -1.74 2.61
CA ALA A 39 -11.62 -2.99 3.24
C ALA A 39 -10.08 -3.09 3.37
N VAL A 40 -9.34 -2.69 2.32
CA VAL A 40 -7.87 -2.67 2.33
C VAL A 40 -7.33 -1.68 3.37
N VAL A 41 -7.84 -0.45 3.39
CA VAL A 41 -7.37 0.58 4.33
C VAL A 41 -7.64 0.15 5.78
N LEU A 42 -8.86 -0.31 6.08
CA LEU A 42 -9.20 -0.76 7.43
C LEU A 42 -8.35 -1.96 7.87
N HIS A 43 -7.99 -2.85 6.95
CA HIS A 43 -7.18 -4.02 7.28
C HIS A 43 -5.69 -3.70 7.44
N TYR A 44 -5.08 -2.94 6.53
CA TYR A 44 -3.62 -2.75 6.48
C TYR A 44 -3.12 -1.48 7.18
N TRP A 45 -3.97 -0.46 7.39
CA TRP A 45 -3.58 0.78 8.09
C TRP A 45 -4.11 0.86 9.52
N TYR A 46 -5.24 0.19 9.79
CA TYR A 46 -5.87 0.22 11.11
C TYR A 46 -5.84 -1.14 11.82
N ASP A 47 -5.24 -2.17 11.20
CA ASP A 47 -5.10 -3.53 11.73
C ASP A 47 -6.42 -4.16 12.24
N TYR A 48 -7.56 -3.75 11.67
CA TYR A 48 -8.85 -4.31 12.05
C TYR A 48 -8.98 -5.77 11.57
N SER A 49 -9.61 -6.57 12.42
CA SER A 49 -10.01 -7.93 12.09
C SER A 49 -11.12 -7.94 11.04
N TYR A 50 -11.31 -9.07 10.35
CA TYR A 50 -12.38 -9.20 9.36
C TYR A 50 -13.77 -8.99 9.96
N MET A 51 -13.95 -9.33 11.24
CA MET A 51 -15.20 -9.13 11.98
C MET A 51 -15.47 -7.64 12.20
N GLU A 52 -14.50 -6.89 12.72
CA GLU A 52 -14.63 -5.44 12.94
C GLU A 52 -14.85 -4.68 11.62
N ILE A 53 -14.15 -5.08 10.55
CA ILE A 53 -14.37 -4.50 9.22
C ILE A 53 -15.79 -4.78 8.73
N ALA A 54 -16.31 -5.99 8.98
CA ALA A 54 -17.66 -6.34 8.58
C ALA A 54 -18.71 -5.48 9.32
N GLU A 55 -18.49 -5.22 10.60
CA GLU A 55 -19.34 -4.33 11.40
C GLU A 55 -19.27 -2.88 10.91
N ILE A 56 -18.07 -2.33 10.71
CA ILE A 56 -17.85 -0.96 10.22
C ILE A 56 -18.49 -0.75 8.85
N LEU A 57 -18.31 -1.71 7.93
CA LEU A 57 -18.83 -1.64 6.56
C LEU A 57 -20.27 -2.18 6.42
N LYS A 58 -20.92 -2.54 7.54
CA LYS A 58 -22.29 -3.10 7.58
C LYS A 58 -22.49 -4.24 6.58
N THR A 59 -21.58 -5.21 6.60
CA THR A 59 -21.53 -6.35 5.69
C THR A 59 -21.20 -7.63 6.45
N THR A 60 -20.90 -8.73 5.74
CA THR A 60 -20.46 -10.00 6.35
C THR A 60 -18.95 -10.18 6.24
N GLU A 61 -18.35 -10.95 7.16
CA GLU A 61 -16.93 -11.35 7.06
C GLU A 61 -16.60 -12.01 5.71
N SER A 62 -17.50 -12.84 5.18
CA SER A 62 -17.34 -13.50 3.89
C SER A 62 -17.23 -12.47 2.74
N ALA A 63 -18.03 -11.40 2.80
CA ALA A 63 -17.93 -10.31 1.84
C ALA A 63 -16.64 -9.50 2.02
N VAL A 64 -16.18 -9.26 3.25
CA VAL A 64 -14.87 -8.61 3.51
C VAL A 64 -13.72 -9.42 2.93
N LYS A 65 -13.67 -10.73 3.21
CA LYS A 65 -12.66 -11.65 2.66
C LYS A 65 -12.66 -11.62 1.12
N SER A 66 -13.83 -11.67 0.51
CA SER A 66 -14.00 -11.57 -0.94
C SER A 66 -13.50 -10.23 -1.49
N ARG A 67 -13.90 -9.10 -0.87
CA ARG A 67 -13.44 -7.75 -1.24
C ARG A 67 -11.92 -7.62 -1.15
N LEU A 68 -11.31 -8.08 -0.07
CA LEU A 68 -9.85 -8.06 0.11
C LEU A 68 -9.13 -8.91 -0.93
N PHE A 69 -9.64 -10.11 -1.23
CA PHE A 69 -9.08 -10.96 -2.26
C PHE A 69 -9.14 -10.28 -3.65
N ARG A 70 -10.29 -9.73 -4.02
CA ARG A 70 -10.46 -9.01 -5.29
C ARG A 70 -9.62 -7.74 -5.36
N ALA A 71 -9.49 -7.01 -4.25
CA ALA A 71 -8.63 -5.85 -4.16
C ALA A 71 -7.16 -6.22 -4.43
N ARG A 72 -6.64 -7.26 -3.76
CA ARG A 72 -5.27 -7.76 -4.01
C ARG A 72 -5.06 -8.20 -5.45
N GLN A 73 -6.01 -8.91 -6.04
CA GLN A 73 -5.92 -9.32 -7.45
C GLN A 73 -5.90 -8.12 -8.41
N ALA A 74 -6.73 -7.11 -8.16
CA ALA A 74 -6.76 -5.88 -8.95
C ALA A 74 -5.43 -5.09 -8.82
N LEU A 75 -4.89 -5.00 -7.61
CA LEU A 75 -3.59 -4.36 -7.36
C LEU A 75 -2.44 -5.13 -8.02
N ALA A 76 -2.39 -6.46 -7.87
CA ALA A 76 -1.37 -7.31 -8.48
C ALA A 76 -1.36 -7.19 -10.01
N ASN A 77 -2.53 -7.18 -10.65
CA ASN A 77 -2.64 -6.98 -12.09
C ASN A 77 -2.09 -5.60 -12.51
N LYS A 78 -2.34 -4.55 -11.73
CA LYS A 78 -1.83 -3.20 -12.03
C LYS A 78 -0.31 -3.11 -11.87
N VAL A 79 0.23 -3.73 -10.82
CA VAL A 79 1.67 -3.84 -10.58
C VAL A 79 2.35 -4.60 -11.71
N ALA A 80 1.77 -5.72 -12.16
CA ALA A 80 2.33 -6.54 -13.24
C ALA A 80 2.37 -5.83 -14.60
N VAL A 81 1.43 -4.92 -14.86
CA VAL A 81 1.34 -4.16 -16.13
C VAL A 81 2.31 -2.96 -16.14
N GLN A 82 2.81 -2.51 -14.98
CA GLN A 82 3.71 -1.37 -14.90
C GLN A 82 5.11 -1.81 -14.44
N PRO A 83 6.07 -2.05 -15.35
CA PRO A 83 7.38 -2.63 -15.01
C PRO A 83 8.20 -1.80 -14.00
N GLY A 84 8.00 -0.48 -13.93
CA GLY A 84 8.67 0.38 -12.93
C GLY A 84 8.05 0.35 -11.53
N VAL A 85 6.83 -0.17 -11.37
CA VAL A 85 6.11 -0.17 -10.09
C VAL A 85 6.73 -1.16 -9.12
N ARG A 86 7.17 -2.33 -9.60
CA ARG A 86 7.80 -3.38 -8.78
C ARG A 86 9.08 -2.90 -8.10
N GLN A 87 9.87 -2.06 -8.78
CA GLN A 87 11.10 -1.48 -8.25
C GLN A 87 10.84 -0.44 -7.15
N LEU A 88 9.69 0.25 -7.21
CA LEU A 88 9.32 1.32 -6.26
C LEU A 88 8.63 0.80 -4.98
N ILE A 89 7.89 -0.31 -5.06
CA ILE A 89 7.21 -0.91 -3.89
C ILE A 89 8.10 -1.84 -3.06
N GLY A 90 9.33 -2.10 -3.51
CA GLY A 90 10.31 -2.92 -2.82
C GLY A 90 9.99 -4.41 -2.96
N GLU A 91 10.96 -5.18 -3.46
CA GLU A 91 11.03 -6.60 -3.18
C GLU A 91 11.35 -6.71 -1.69
N GLN A 92 10.33 -6.87 -0.84
CA GLN A 92 10.59 -7.43 0.47
C GLN A 92 10.84 -8.92 0.22
N GLU A 93 12.13 -9.28 0.11
CA GLU A 93 12.58 -10.63 0.39
C GLU A 93 12.07 -10.99 1.79
N GLU A 94 11.09 -11.89 1.84
CA GLU A 94 10.81 -12.65 3.07
C GLU A 94 12.04 -13.52 3.34
N GLU A 95 12.78 -13.19 4.40
CA GLU A 95 13.80 -14.05 5.01
C GLU A 95 13.15 -15.09 5.94
#